data_AF-A0A8B9N5B2-F1
#
_entry.id   AF-A0A8B9N5B2-F1
#
_cell.length_a   1.000
_cell.length_b   1.000
_cell.length_c   1.000
_cell.angle_alpha   90.00
_cell.angle_beta   90.00
_cell.angle_gamma   90.00
#
_symmetry.space_group_name_H-M   'P 1'
#
loop_
_entity.id
_entity.type
_entity.pdbx_description
1 polymer ?
#
loop_
_entity_poly.entity_id
_entity_poly.type
_entity_poly.pdbx_seq_one_letter_code
_entity_poly.pdbx_strand_id
1 'polypeptide(L)' 'MSGASVKVAVRVRPFNSRETSKESKCIIQMQGNSTSIINPKNPKEAPKSFSFDYSYWSHTSPYK' A
#
# COMPACT_ATOMS: atom_id res chain seq x y z
N MET A 1 -22.03 -3.02 -3.25
CA MET A 1 -21.56 -3.10 -1.86
C MET A 1 -22.50 -2.28 -1.00
N SER A 2 -23.28 -2.98 -0.19
CA SER A 2 -24.33 -2.45 0.72
C SER A 2 -23.74 -1.42 1.69
N GLY A 3 -24.51 -0.37 2.03
CA GLY A 3 -24.09 0.73 2.89
C GLY A 3 -23.85 0.29 4.34
N ALA A 4 -22.62 -0.11 4.65
CA ALA A 4 -22.17 -0.27 6.03
C ALA A 4 -22.11 1.09 6.74
N SER A 5 -22.39 1.11 8.05
CA SER A 5 -22.38 2.33 8.89
C SER A 5 -20.97 2.91 9.09
N VAL A 6 -19.94 2.08 8.90
CA VAL A 6 -18.53 2.48 8.95
C VAL A 6 -17.88 2.03 7.64
N LYS A 7 -17.08 2.92 7.05
CA LYS A 7 -16.22 2.61 5.91
C LYS A 7 -14.76 2.86 6.29
N VAL A 8 -13.89 1.97 5.85
CA VAL A 8 -12.45 2.03 6.11
C VAL A 8 -11.71 2.22 4.79
N ALA A 9 -10.83 3.22 4.76
CA ALA A 9 -9.98 3.49 3.62
C ALA A 9 -8.51 3.51 4.05
N VAL A 10 -7.64 3.03 3.17
CA VAL A 10 -6.18 3.15 3.30
C VAL A 10 -5.61 3.88 2.10
N ARG A 11 -4.52 4.64 2.31
CA ARG A 11 -3.84 5.37 1.24
C ARG A 11 -2.33 5.25 1.40
N VAL A 12 -1.64 4.78 0.37
CA VAL A 12 -0.18 4.77 0.35
C VAL A 12 0.35 6.07 -0.24
N ARG A 13 1.23 6.75 0.49
CA ARG A 13 1.88 8.01 0.07
C ARG A 13 3.16 7.74 -0.74
N PRO A 14 3.66 8.74 -1.50
CA PRO A 14 5.00 8.69 -2.07
C PRO A 14 6.06 8.60 -0.96
N PHE A 15 7.26 8.19 -1.36
CA PHE A 15 8.42 8.30 -0.47
C PHE A 15 8.74 9.75 -0.10
N ASN A 16 9.15 9.94 1.14
CA ASN A 16 9.72 11.21 1.59
C ASN A 16 11.21 11.28 1.22
N SER A 17 11.84 12.42 1.49
CA SER A 17 13.25 12.67 1.16
C SER A 17 14.21 11.66 1.81
N ARG A 18 13.93 11.24 3.05
CA ARG A 18 14.77 10.27 3.78
C ARG A 18 14.67 8.87 3.19
N GLU A 19 13.47 8.45 2.83
CA GLU A 19 13.24 7.13 2.23
C GLU A 19 13.91 7.03 0.86
N THR A 20 13.82 8.11 0.07
CA THR A 20 14.52 8.25 -1.21
C THR A 20 16.03 8.25 -1.03
N SER A 21 16.57 9.05 -0.10
CA SER A 21 18.02 9.16 0.14
C SER A 21 18.64 7.86 0.67
N LYS A 22 17.85 6.99 1.29
CA LYS A 22 18.27 5.69 1.79
C LYS A 22 17.93 4.53 0.85
N GLU A 23 17.47 4.83 -0.37
CA GLU A 23 17.07 3.83 -1.35
C GLU A 23 16.09 2.79 -0.77
N SER A 24 15.14 3.28 0.03
CA SER A 24 14.17 2.42 0.71
C SER A 24 13.28 1.72 -0.32
N LYS A 25 13.03 0.42 -0.11
CA LYS A 25 12.18 -0.37 -1.02
C LYS A 25 10.72 -0.22 -0.65
N CYS A 26 9.86 -0.12 -1.65
CA CYS A 26 8.42 -0.09 -1.43
C CYS A 26 7.96 -1.53 -1.14
N ILE A 27 7.35 -1.73 0.02
CA ILE A 27 6.85 -3.03 0.47
C ILE A 27 5.34 -3.14 0.40
N ILE A 28 4.66 -2.10 -0.10
CA ILE A 28 3.21 -2.05 -0.24
C ILE A 28 2.84 -2.30 -1.69
N GLN A 29 1.85 -3.17 -1.90
CA GLN A 29 1.17 -3.35 -3.18
C GLN A 29 -0.33 -3.21 -2.95
N MET A 30 -1.04 -2.67 -3.95
CA MET A 30 -2.50 -2.55 -3.89
C MET A 30 -3.11 -3.08 -5.19
N GLN A 31 -4.17 -3.87 -5.08
CA GLN A 31 -4.96 -4.37 -6.20
C GLN A 31 -6.45 -4.28 -5.87
N GLY A 32 -7.15 -3.38 -6.56
CA GLY A 32 -8.54 -3.07 -6.24
C GLY A 32 -8.68 -2.61 -4.78
N ASN A 33 -9.45 -3.35 -3.99
CA ASN A 33 -9.69 -3.08 -2.58
C ASN A 33 -8.69 -3.78 -1.63
N SER A 34 -7.78 -4.58 -2.16
CA SER A 34 -6.77 -5.33 -1.42
C SER A 34 -5.46 -4.54 -1.31
N THR A 35 -4.86 -4.55 -0.12
CA THR A 35 -3.52 -4.03 0.16
C THR A 35 -2.65 -5.14 0.73
N SER A 36 -1.48 -5.37 0.13
CA SER A 36 -0.52 -6.39 0.56
C SER A 36 0.77 -5.76 1.06
N ILE A 37 1.35 -6.33 2.13
CA ILE A 37 2.58 -5.88 2.77
C ILE A 37 3.62 -7.00 2.74
N ILE A 38 4.80 -6.71 2.19
CA ILE A 38 5.94 -7.61 2.12
C ILE A 38 6.83 -7.41 3.36
N ASN A 39 7.29 -8.49 3.97
CA ASN A 39 8.28 -8.44 5.04
C ASN A 39 9.70 -8.29 4.45
N PRO A 40 10.38 -7.13 4.61
CA PRO A 40 11.72 -6.95 4.03
C PRO A 40 12.78 -7.85 4.68
N LYS A 41 12.54 -8.36 5.89
CA LYS A 41 13.46 -9.29 6.58
C LYS A 41 13.28 -10.74 6.11
N ASN A 42 12.13 -11.07 5.51
CA ASN A 42 11.87 -12.40 4.97
C ASN A 42 11.11 -12.30 3.63
N PRO A 43 11.79 -11.95 2.52
CA PRO A 43 11.12 -11.70 1.23
C PRO A 43 10.51 -12.95 0.57
N LYS A 44 10.84 -14.14 1.08
CA LYS A 44 10.28 -15.42 0.60
C LYS A 44 8.95 -15.74 1.28
N GLU A 45 8.63 -15.08 2.39
CA GLU A 45 7.32 -15.18 3.05
C GLU A 45 6.26 -14.60 2.12
N ALA A 46 5.09 -15.24 2.07
CA ALA A 46 3.96 -14.73 1.31
C ALA A 46 3.57 -13.32 1.83
N PRO A 47 3.23 -12.36 0.95
CA PRO A 47 2.77 -11.05 1.37
C PRO A 47 1.52 -11.15 2.24
N LYS A 48 1.45 -10.32 3.29
CA LYS A 48 0.26 -10.23 4.15
C LYS A 48 -0.77 -9.33 3.50
N SER A 49 -1.95 -9.86 3.20
CA SER A 49 -3.00 -9.14 2.47
C SER A 49 -4.15 -8.72 3.38
N PHE A 50 -4.67 -7.51 3.14
CA PHE A 50 -5.74 -6.87 3.90
C PHE A 50 -6.76 -6.27 2.93
N SER A 51 -8.06 -6.43 3.22
CA SER A 51 -9.14 -5.91 2.39
C SER A 51 -9.85 -4.74 3.09
N PHE A 52 -10.13 -3.68 2.33
CA PHE A 52 -10.79 -2.47 2.82
C PHE A 52 -11.95 -2.05 1.89
N ASP A 53 -12.75 -1.06 2.30
CA ASP A 53 -13.74 -0.46 1.39
C ASP A 53 -13.05 0.30 0.26
N TYR A 54 -11.89 0.91 0.56
CA TYR A 54 -11.06 1.61 -0.42
C TYR A 54 -9.56 1.44 -0.14
N SER A 55 -8.79 1.14 -1.18
CA SER A 55 -7.31 1.12 -1.14
C SER A 55 -6.76 2.08 -2.19
N TYR A 56 -6.26 3.24 -1.76
CA TYR A 56 -5.80 4.31 -2.65
C TYR A 56 -4.29 4.27 -2.87
N TRP A 57 -3.88 3.96 -4.10
CA TRP A 57 -2.50 4.09 -4.54
C TRP A 57 -2.19 5.54 -4.91
N SER A 58 -1.42 6.25 -4.08
CA SER A 58 -0.86 7.57 -4.39
C SER A 58 0.67 7.57 -4.34
N HIS A 59 1.30 6.40 -4.41
CA HIS A 59 2.74 6.27 -4.25
C HIS A 59 3.52 6.76 -5.48
N THR A 60 2.95 6.61 -6.67
CA THR A 60 3.49 7.12 -7.93
C THR A 60 2.55 8.17 -8.51
N SER A 61 3.08 9.30 -8.98
CA SER A 61 2.30 10.25 -9.78
C SER A 61 2.16 9.69 -11.20
N PRO A 62 0.96 9.72 -11.83
CA PRO A 62 0.78 9.23 -13.20
C PRO A 62 1.47 10.11 -14.28
N TYR A 63 2.17 11.18 -13.90
CA TYR A 63 2.82 12.12 -14.82
C TYR A 63 4.35 12.20 -14.66
N LYS A 64 5.01 11.07 -14.39
CA LYS A 64 6.46 10.95 -14.55
C LYS A 64 6.82 9.66 -15.28
#